data_AF-A0A388L3P9-F1
#
_entry.id   AF-A0A388L3P9-F1
#
_cell.length_a   1.000
_cell.length_b   1.000
_cell.length_c   1.000
_cell.angle_alpha   90.00
_cell.angle_beta   90.00
_cell.angle_gamma   90.00
#
_symmetry.space_group_name_H-M   'P 1'
#
loop_
_entity.id
_entity.type
_entity.pdbx_description
1 polymer ?
#
loop_
_entity_poly.entity_id
_entity_poly.type
_entity_poly.pdbx_seq_one_letter_code
_entity_poly.pdbx_strand_id
1 'polypeptide(L)'
;MLGKWITRVATMEDEREWVVLAGYILKNDWGLTREEDVWICVHMDSYLRRGSSSQVWSGILRAWRKLKPEQVIVDSKTTVLRQNLFDNVRIRDLAGDPLQATNAKGCYGRKWIERGVVTIGDIWDKDKNQWKEETQLREKLGRLRMVGPRLGDLVEAIPDEWKAMLQQGGVKEGTWYRITQEEGQINRFGRVISEEEDMVIVEEWTRREEGESLISYEQTTARSVEDLREQVRVELPPKWKRGKPTLLLCGGRGVEEMRMDPQGRKWRRNPQSREAPTQASYAPKFGVSHLRKPLDAENRTWQKLKISLDLPEGAQESHLRELWDQLQLLPARKQAGLLWMLSRGIVPATNWLWERGMEVETLCQQCGGEMETARHIFVECTVAQQLWEWWRTQWQKWTNGVLPWDETWILTGRLPASLISGKGWGYLAQVARAILLWVLWQGRNARVFREEEVSLQHRQFQVRSQLRTAVMVDWARKVMLLALATLPNRAWRAL
;
A
#
# COMPACT_ATOMS: atom_id res chain seq x y z
N MET A 1 7.51 2.67 3.80
CA MET A 1 6.61 3.72 3.27
C MET A 1 6.50 4.85 4.29
N LEU A 2 6.73 6.09 3.85
CA LEU A 2 6.78 7.29 4.71
C LEU A 2 5.48 7.56 5.48
N GLY A 3 4.31 7.30 4.90
CA GLY A 3 3.02 7.51 5.57
C GLY A 3 2.80 6.67 6.84
N LYS A 4 3.56 5.58 7.04
CA LYS A 4 3.51 4.78 8.28
C LYS A 4 3.94 5.58 9.52
N TRP A 5 4.71 6.64 9.34
CA TRP A 5 5.21 7.45 10.45
C TRP A 5 4.06 8.09 11.22
N ILE A 6 3.08 8.69 10.53
CA ILE A 6 1.91 9.31 11.18
C ILE A 6 1.04 8.26 11.87
N THR A 7 0.88 7.08 11.27
CA THR A 7 0.21 5.94 11.94
C THR A 7 0.92 5.56 13.24
N ARG A 8 2.26 5.52 13.24
CA ARG A 8 3.04 5.21 14.45
C ARG A 8 2.89 6.28 15.53
N VAL A 9 2.79 7.56 15.17
CA VAL A 9 2.51 8.63 16.14
C VAL A 9 1.18 8.38 16.85
N ALA A 10 0.17 7.88 16.14
CA ALA A 10 -1.16 7.64 16.71
C ALA A 10 -1.23 6.45 17.68
N THR A 11 -0.28 5.51 17.64
CA THR A 11 -0.36 4.26 18.44
C THR A 11 0.73 4.10 19.50
N MET A 12 1.74 4.98 19.51
CA MET A 12 2.89 4.83 20.41
C MET A 12 2.57 5.26 21.85
N GLU A 13 3.13 4.53 22.80
CA GLU A 13 3.04 4.82 24.23
C GLU A 13 4.02 5.93 24.65
N ASP A 14 5.26 5.93 24.16
CA ASP A 14 6.20 6.98 24.52
C ASP A 14 6.17 8.17 23.57
N GLU A 15 6.46 9.34 24.12
CA GLU A 15 6.79 10.52 23.34
C GLU A 15 8.26 10.46 22.93
N ARG A 16 8.51 9.98 21.71
CA ARG A 16 9.87 9.91 21.16
C ARG A 16 10.34 11.28 20.71
N GLU A 17 11.63 11.55 20.84
CA GLU A 17 12.25 12.83 20.45
C GLU A 17 11.88 13.29 19.03
N TRP A 18 11.80 12.36 18.07
CA TRP A 18 11.45 12.70 16.70
C TRP A 18 10.00 13.20 16.55
N VAL A 19 9.09 12.81 17.45
CA VAL A 19 7.70 13.26 17.48
C VAL A 19 7.62 14.67 18.05
N VAL A 20 8.36 14.96 19.12
CA VAL A 20 8.48 16.31 19.69
C VAL A 20 9.07 17.26 18.63
N LEU A 21 10.15 16.83 17.98
CA LEU A 21 10.76 17.61 16.89
C LEU A 21 9.78 17.83 15.73
N ALA A 22 8.95 16.83 15.40
CA ALA A 22 7.91 16.95 14.39
C ALA A 22 6.85 17.98 14.78
N GLY A 23 6.36 17.91 16.02
CA GLY A 23 5.39 18.83 16.58
C GLY A 23 5.91 20.25 16.51
N TYR A 24 7.13 20.49 16.98
CA TYR A 24 7.80 21.78 16.90
C TYR A 24 7.93 22.32 15.48
N ILE A 25 8.48 21.53 14.54
CA ILE A 25 8.67 21.96 13.14
C ILE A 25 7.33 22.30 12.49
N LEU A 26 6.35 21.40 12.58
CA LEU A 26 5.07 21.56 11.91
C LEU A 26 4.24 22.67 12.55
N LYS A 27 4.27 22.83 13.87
CA LYS A 27 3.64 23.95 14.58
C LYS A 27 4.14 25.28 14.02
N ASN A 28 5.46 25.44 13.89
CA ASN A 28 6.08 26.67 13.38
C ASN A 28 5.78 26.87 11.89
N ASP A 29 5.95 25.85 11.06
CA ASP A 29 5.67 25.91 9.61
C ASP A 29 4.21 26.27 9.32
N TRP A 30 3.28 25.85 10.19
CA TRP A 30 1.85 26.06 10.03
C TRP A 30 1.30 27.26 10.81
N GLY A 31 2.12 27.91 11.63
CA GLY A 31 1.73 29.07 12.44
C GLY A 31 0.71 28.72 13.53
N LEU A 32 0.79 27.53 14.11
CA LEU A 32 -0.13 27.07 15.15
C LEU A 32 0.26 27.60 16.52
N THR A 33 -0.73 28.01 17.32
CA THR A 33 -0.50 28.43 18.71
C THR A 33 -0.09 27.26 19.60
N ARG A 34 -0.77 26.12 19.45
CA ARG A 34 -0.58 24.92 20.28
C ARG A 34 0.09 23.81 19.49
N GLU A 35 0.87 22.98 20.16
CA GLU A 35 1.62 21.90 19.50
C GLU A 35 0.73 20.70 19.17
N GLU A 36 -0.21 20.38 20.06
CA GLU A 36 -1.18 19.30 19.90
C GLU A 36 -2.06 19.46 18.66
N ASP A 37 -2.29 20.69 18.21
CA ASP A 37 -3.09 21.01 17.02
C ASP A 37 -2.44 20.48 15.73
N VAL A 38 -1.12 20.25 15.72
CA VAL A 38 -0.40 19.65 14.59
C VAL A 38 -1.03 18.30 14.23
N TRP A 39 -1.34 17.50 15.25
CA TRP A 39 -1.83 16.14 15.08
C TRP A 39 -3.30 16.07 14.63
N ILE A 40 -4.04 17.17 14.77
CA ILE A 40 -5.34 17.35 14.13
C ILE A 40 -5.15 17.82 12.68
N CYS A 41 -4.25 18.78 12.45
CA CYS A 41 -3.97 19.37 11.13
C CYS A 41 -3.41 18.37 10.11
N VAL A 42 -2.68 17.32 10.54
CA VAL A 42 -2.21 16.24 9.63
C VAL A 42 -3.36 15.45 8.99
N HIS A 43 -4.60 15.62 9.42
CA HIS A 43 -5.78 15.04 8.77
C HIS A 43 -6.48 15.99 7.77
N MET A 44 -6.07 17.26 7.72
CA MET A 44 -6.70 18.32 6.94
C MET A 44 -5.94 18.57 5.63
N ASP A 45 -6.63 18.50 4.49
CA ASP A 45 -5.98 18.70 3.18
C ASP A 45 -5.42 20.11 2.98
N SER A 46 -6.05 21.10 3.58
CA SER A 46 -5.63 22.50 3.62
C SER A 46 -4.26 22.70 4.29
N TYR A 47 -3.87 21.81 5.21
CA TYR A 47 -2.55 21.81 5.84
C TYR A 47 -1.58 20.86 5.13
N LEU A 48 -2.02 19.68 4.70
CA LEU A 48 -1.18 18.74 3.94
C LEU A 48 -0.76 19.23 2.55
N ARG A 49 -1.44 20.25 2.01
CA ARG A 49 -1.02 20.95 0.79
C ARG A 49 0.07 21.98 1.04
N ARG A 50 0.30 22.39 2.28
CA ARG A 50 1.37 23.32 2.63
C ARG A 50 2.71 22.59 2.62
N GLY A 51 3.74 23.29 2.16
CA GLY A 51 5.10 22.81 2.32
C GLY A 51 5.50 22.77 3.80
N SER A 52 6.51 21.98 4.10
CA SER A 52 7.26 22.08 5.36
C SER A 52 8.68 22.52 5.04
N SER A 53 9.30 23.28 5.93
CA SER A 53 10.71 23.67 5.85
C SER A 53 11.63 22.45 5.90
N SER A 54 11.19 21.36 6.55
CA SER A 54 11.90 20.09 6.59
C SER A 54 11.64 19.25 5.33
N GLN A 55 12.71 18.87 4.63
CA GLN A 55 12.63 17.97 3.47
C GLN A 55 12.02 16.61 3.84
N VAL A 56 12.35 16.10 5.03
CA VAL A 56 11.83 14.83 5.55
C VAL A 56 10.31 14.91 5.74
N TRP A 57 9.84 15.94 6.45
CA TRP A 57 8.41 16.12 6.70
C TRP A 57 7.63 16.48 5.45
N SER A 58 8.19 17.25 4.52
CA SER A 58 7.60 17.48 3.20
C SER A 58 7.33 16.16 2.46
N GLY A 59 8.28 15.22 2.49
CA GLY A 59 8.11 13.87 1.93
C GLY A 59 7.05 13.04 2.66
N ILE A 60 7.05 13.06 4.00
CA ILE A 60 6.08 12.32 4.84
C ILE A 60 4.66 12.84 4.62
N LEU A 61 4.43 14.16 4.70
CA LEU A 61 3.11 14.78 4.51
C LEU A 61 2.58 14.55 3.10
N ARG A 62 3.43 14.62 2.07
CA ARG A 62 3.04 14.32 0.69
C ARG A 62 2.61 12.86 0.51
N ALA A 63 3.32 11.92 1.14
CA ALA A 63 2.94 10.52 1.14
C ALA A 63 1.64 10.29 1.93
N TRP A 64 1.51 10.94 3.09
CA TRP A 64 0.34 10.83 3.95
C TRP A 64 -0.92 11.39 3.30
N ARG A 65 -0.85 12.51 2.59
CA ARG A 65 -2.01 13.06 1.86
C ARG A 65 -2.66 12.06 0.91
N LYS A 66 -1.88 11.17 0.30
CA LYS A 66 -2.39 10.12 -0.59
C LYS A 66 -2.92 8.90 0.16
N LEU A 67 -2.50 8.72 1.40
CA LEU A 67 -2.72 7.51 2.19
C LEU A 67 -3.70 7.74 3.34
N LYS A 68 -3.97 8.96 3.81
CA LYS A 68 -4.71 9.22 5.06
C LYS A 68 -6.11 8.58 5.07
N PRO A 69 -6.62 8.15 6.24
CA PRO A 69 -8.00 7.68 6.36
C PRO A 69 -8.99 8.85 6.22
N GLU A 70 -10.06 8.64 5.46
CA GLU A 70 -11.07 9.66 5.17
C GLU A 70 -12.31 9.56 6.06
N GLN A 71 -12.66 8.35 6.51
CA GLN A 71 -13.89 8.14 7.28
C GLN A 71 -13.64 8.42 8.75
N VAL A 72 -14.44 9.32 9.30
CA VAL A 72 -14.45 9.67 10.73
C VAL A 72 -15.32 8.68 11.49
N ILE A 73 -14.90 8.30 12.68
CA ILE A 73 -15.66 7.49 13.63
C ILE A 73 -15.91 8.36 14.86
N VAL A 74 -17.18 8.42 15.28
CA VAL A 74 -17.63 9.09 16.48
C VAL A 74 -18.49 8.10 17.25
N ASP A 75 -18.16 7.90 18.52
CA ASP A 75 -18.80 6.93 19.40
C ASP A 75 -19.17 7.48 20.78
N SER A 76 -18.79 8.72 21.08
CA SER A 76 -18.93 9.35 22.39
C SER A 76 -18.90 10.87 22.27
N LYS A 77 -19.37 11.56 23.31
CA LYS A 77 -19.18 13.01 23.48
C LYS A 77 -17.71 13.42 23.34
N THR A 78 -16.81 12.66 23.96
CA THR A 78 -15.36 12.87 23.89
C THR A 78 -14.84 12.84 22.45
N THR A 79 -15.29 11.87 21.64
CA THR A 79 -14.86 11.78 20.24
C THR A 79 -15.48 12.84 19.34
N VAL A 80 -16.68 13.34 19.65
CA VAL A 80 -17.27 14.52 18.99
C VAL A 80 -16.39 15.74 19.25
N LEU A 81 -16.06 16.03 20.52
CA LEU A 81 -15.29 17.22 20.89
C LEU A 81 -13.91 17.27 20.25
N ARG A 82 -13.33 16.11 19.90
CA ARG A 82 -12.04 16.01 19.21
C ARG A 82 -12.12 16.18 17.68
N GLN A 83 -13.31 16.26 17.10
CA GLN A 83 -13.44 16.43 15.66
C GLN A 83 -12.94 17.81 15.23
N ASN A 84 -12.15 17.83 14.15
CA ASN A 84 -11.70 19.07 13.53
C ASN A 84 -12.90 19.85 12.97
N LEU A 85 -12.92 21.17 13.14
CA LEU A 85 -13.98 22.06 12.64
C LEU A 85 -13.90 22.25 11.13
N PHE A 86 -12.70 22.39 10.59
CA PHE A 86 -12.44 22.66 9.18
C PHE A 86 -11.82 21.45 8.48
N ASP A 87 -12.06 21.28 7.18
CA ASP A 87 -11.71 20.12 6.36
C ASP A 87 -12.30 18.80 6.90
N ASN A 88 -13.41 18.88 7.64
CA ASN A 88 -14.11 17.71 8.13
C ASN A 88 -15.17 17.27 7.13
N VAL A 89 -15.14 16.00 6.72
CA VAL A 89 -16.07 15.45 5.72
C VAL A 89 -17.53 15.42 6.18
N ARG A 90 -17.78 15.57 7.50
CA ARG A 90 -19.12 15.61 8.11
C ARG A 90 -19.60 17.03 8.45
N ILE A 91 -18.71 18.00 8.61
CA ILE A 91 -19.06 19.40 8.88
C ILE A 91 -19.04 20.14 7.55
N ARG A 92 -20.22 20.45 7.03
CA ARG A 92 -20.42 20.98 5.68
C ARG A 92 -21.21 22.27 5.73
N ASP A 93 -20.88 23.19 4.83
CA ASP A 93 -21.70 24.38 4.63
C ASP A 93 -23.05 24.05 3.96
N LEU A 94 -23.87 25.08 3.75
CA LEU A 94 -25.16 24.98 3.07
C LEU A 94 -25.05 24.48 1.62
N ALA A 95 -23.89 24.60 0.98
CA ALA A 95 -23.64 24.06 -0.36
C ALA A 95 -23.24 22.57 -0.31
N GLY A 96 -23.04 22.00 0.87
CA GLY A 96 -22.63 20.62 1.08
C GLY A 96 -21.12 20.41 1.02
N ASP A 97 -20.32 21.48 0.97
CA ASP A 97 -18.86 21.43 0.90
C ASP A 97 -18.24 21.50 2.30
N PRO A 98 -17.14 20.76 2.56
CA PRO A 98 -16.41 20.90 3.81
C PRO A 98 -15.86 22.31 4.02
N LEU A 99 -16.07 22.88 5.20
CA LEU A 99 -15.55 24.20 5.56
C LEU A 99 -14.01 24.20 5.52
N GLN A 100 -13.40 24.97 4.63
CA GLN A 100 -11.97 24.87 4.39
C GLN A 100 -11.08 25.75 5.28
N ALA A 101 -9.90 25.24 5.63
CA ALA A 101 -8.85 26.00 6.32
C ALA A 101 -7.80 26.63 5.36
N THR A 102 -8.27 27.28 4.29
CA THR A 102 -7.41 27.93 3.29
C THR A 102 -7.38 29.47 3.43
N ASN A 103 -6.58 30.12 2.58
CA ASN A 103 -6.54 31.58 2.39
C ASN A 103 -7.48 32.06 1.27
N ALA A 104 -8.32 31.18 0.71
CA ALA A 104 -9.22 31.59 -0.36
C ALA A 104 -10.20 32.65 0.14
N LYS A 105 -10.65 33.52 -0.78
CA LYS A 105 -11.60 34.58 -0.46
C LYS A 105 -12.86 33.96 0.15
N GLY A 106 -13.30 34.48 1.30
CA GLY A 106 -14.44 33.95 2.04
C GLY A 106 -14.09 32.91 3.11
N CYS A 107 -12.98 32.17 2.95
CA CYS A 107 -12.52 31.22 3.97
C CYS A 107 -11.94 31.93 5.19
N TYR A 108 -12.14 31.33 6.37
CA TYR A 108 -11.66 31.87 7.64
C TYR A 108 -11.01 30.83 8.56
N GLY A 109 -11.18 29.54 8.26
CA GLY A 109 -10.72 28.47 9.12
C GLY A 109 -9.23 28.48 9.40
N ARG A 110 -8.41 28.93 8.45
CA ARG A 110 -6.97 29.08 8.68
C ARG A 110 -6.67 29.99 9.88
N LYS A 111 -7.27 31.18 9.92
CA LYS A 111 -6.98 32.17 10.96
C LYS A 111 -7.53 31.77 12.33
N TRP A 112 -8.59 30.96 12.36
CA TRP A 112 -9.12 30.38 13.58
C TRP A 112 -8.19 29.30 14.13
N ILE A 113 -7.69 28.43 13.26
CA ILE A 113 -6.74 27.38 13.64
C ILE A 113 -5.39 27.96 14.10
N GLU A 114 -4.85 28.95 13.38
CA GLU A 114 -3.64 29.69 13.79
C GLU A 114 -3.81 30.42 15.15
N ARG A 115 -5.04 30.50 15.68
CA ARG A 115 -5.36 31.08 17.00
C ARG A 115 -5.88 30.04 18.01
N GLY A 116 -5.71 28.75 17.74
CA GLY A 116 -6.06 27.67 18.66
C GLY A 116 -7.56 27.39 18.77
N VAL A 117 -8.32 27.64 17.69
CA VAL A 117 -9.70 27.14 17.52
C VAL A 117 -9.70 26.13 16.37
N VAL A 118 -9.58 24.84 16.71
CA VAL A 118 -9.31 23.75 15.77
C VAL A 118 -10.38 22.67 15.82
N THR A 119 -10.86 22.33 17.02
CA THR A 119 -11.82 21.24 17.24
C THR A 119 -13.17 21.75 17.76
N ILE A 120 -14.20 20.89 17.73
CA ILE A 120 -15.50 21.20 18.35
C ILE A 120 -15.35 21.57 19.82
N GLY A 121 -14.44 20.92 20.55
CA GLY A 121 -14.12 21.24 21.94
C GLY A 121 -13.57 22.65 22.16
N ASP A 122 -13.01 23.30 21.15
CA ASP A 122 -12.57 24.69 21.29
C ASP A 122 -13.74 25.69 21.31
N ILE A 123 -14.89 25.34 20.70
CA ILE A 123 -16.12 26.15 20.64
C ILE A 123 -17.24 25.65 21.57
N TRP A 124 -17.01 24.56 22.31
CA TRP A 124 -17.94 24.00 23.29
C TRP A 124 -17.46 24.27 24.71
N ASP A 125 -18.36 24.70 25.59
CA ASP A 125 -18.13 24.85 27.03
C ASP A 125 -18.53 23.54 27.72
N LYS A 126 -17.53 22.78 28.19
CA LYS A 126 -17.74 21.45 28.81
C LYS A 126 -18.51 21.57 30.12
N ASP A 127 -18.24 22.61 30.91
CA ASP A 127 -18.80 22.79 32.24
C ASP A 127 -20.26 23.22 32.18
N LYS A 128 -20.58 24.12 31.24
CA LYS A 128 -21.95 24.61 31.02
C LYS A 128 -22.79 23.72 30.10
N ASN A 129 -22.16 22.75 29.44
CA ASN A 129 -22.79 21.91 28.43
C ASN A 129 -23.47 22.71 27.30
N GLN A 130 -22.82 23.77 26.83
CA GLN A 130 -23.36 24.72 25.86
C GLN A 130 -22.29 25.19 24.87
N TRP A 131 -22.71 25.76 23.74
CA TRP A 131 -21.80 26.45 22.82
C TRP A 131 -21.22 27.69 23.49
N LYS A 132 -19.93 27.96 23.27
CA LYS A 132 -19.31 29.20 23.72
C LYS A 132 -19.93 30.40 23.02
N GLU A 133 -19.99 31.51 23.72
CA GLU A 133 -20.39 32.79 23.15
C GLU A 133 -19.25 33.45 22.37
N GLU A 134 -19.60 34.42 21.52
CA GLU A 134 -18.63 35.22 20.77
C GLU A 134 -17.60 35.90 21.69
N THR A 135 -18.04 36.38 22.85
CA THR A 135 -17.21 37.04 23.87
C THR A 135 -16.08 36.13 24.35
N GLN A 136 -16.40 34.87 24.67
CA GLN A 136 -15.43 33.85 25.09
C GLN A 136 -14.46 33.50 23.96
N LEU A 137 -14.94 33.36 22.72
CA LEU A 137 -14.05 33.06 21.58
C LEU A 137 -13.15 34.23 21.20
N ARG A 138 -13.55 35.48 21.48
CA ARG A 138 -12.72 36.67 21.23
C ARG A 138 -11.46 36.71 22.08
N GLU A 139 -11.41 36.01 23.21
CA GLU A 139 -10.17 35.86 23.98
C GLU A 139 -9.05 35.20 23.14
N LYS A 140 -9.41 34.16 22.37
CA LYS A 140 -8.48 33.50 21.44
C LYS A 140 -8.38 34.22 20.09
N LEU A 141 -9.53 34.58 19.52
CA LEU A 141 -9.62 35.07 18.14
C LEU A 141 -9.33 36.57 18.02
N GLY A 142 -9.30 37.33 19.11
CA GLY A 142 -9.01 38.77 19.12
C GLY A 142 -9.91 39.58 18.20
N ARG A 143 -9.30 40.43 17.36
CA ARG A 143 -9.99 41.39 16.47
C ARG A 143 -10.42 40.81 15.11
N LEU A 144 -10.58 39.48 14.97
CA LEU A 144 -11.16 38.95 13.73
C LEU A 144 -12.57 39.50 13.55
N ARG A 145 -12.94 39.71 12.27
CA ARG A 145 -14.28 40.15 11.88
C ARG A 145 -15.21 38.95 11.78
N MET A 146 -16.51 39.20 11.97
CA MET A 146 -17.58 38.24 11.81
C MET A 146 -17.44 36.99 12.71
N VAL A 147 -16.95 37.15 13.94
CA VAL A 147 -16.77 36.00 14.85
C VAL A 147 -18.11 35.34 15.18
N GLY A 148 -19.10 36.12 15.63
CA GLY A 148 -20.43 35.61 15.95
C GLY A 148 -21.14 34.94 14.77
N PRO A 149 -21.30 35.61 13.60
CA PRO A 149 -21.92 34.99 12.44
C PRO A 149 -21.24 33.71 11.99
N ARG A 150 -19.90 33.68 11.94
CA ARG A 150 -19.14 32.48 11.56
C ARG A 150 -19.24 31.36 12.58
N LEU A 151 -19.38 31.69 13.87
CA LEU A 151 -19.68 30.70 14.90
C LEU A 151 -21.06 30.10 14.69
N GLY A 152 -22.06 30.92 14.37
CA GLY A 152 -23.39 30.46 13.97
C GLY A 152 -23.32 29.48 12.80
N ASP A 153 -22.66 29.87 11.71
CA ASP A 153 -22.47 29.02 10.53
C ASP A 153 -21.78 27.69 10.89
N LEU A 154 -20.77 27.72 11.77
CA LEU A 154 -20.07 26.51 12.24
C LEU A 154 -20.98 25.59 13.04
N VAL A 155 -21.74 26.13 13.99
CA VAL A 155 -22.65 25.36 14.84
C VAL A 155 -23.78 24.74 14.02
N GLU A 156 -24.30 25.49 13.04
CA GLU A 156 -25.30 24.98 12.10
C GLU A 156 -24.75 23.85 11.24
N ALA A 157 -23.51 23.97 10.76
CA ALA A 157 -22.82 22.97 9.95
C ALA A 157 -22.49 21.65 10.69
N ILE A 158 -22.51 21.64 12.03
CA ILE A 158 -22.27 20.43 12.82
C ILE A 158 -23.51 19.50 12.73
N PRO A 159 -23.33 18.20 12.43
CA PRO A 159 -24.44 17.26 12.30
C PRO A 159 -25.31 17.16 13.55
N ASP A 160 -26.63 17.05 13.37
CA ASP A 160 -27.60 16.97 14.46
C ASP A 160 -27.34 15.80 15.40
N GLU A 161 -26.91 14.64 14.88
CA GLU A 161 -26.58 13.51 15.73
C GLU A 161 -25.34 13.77 16.61
N TRP A 162 -24.39 14.61 16.18
CA TRP A 162 -23.28 15.02 17.03
C TRP A 162 -23.73 16.01 18.09
N LYS A 163 -24.62 16.95 17.73
CA LYS A 163 -25.22 17.90 18.69
C LYS A 163 -26.02 17.16 19.76
N ALA A 164 -26.76 16.12 19.38
CA ALA A 164 -27.45 15.23 20.31
C ALA A 164 -26.48 14.51 21.25
N MET A 165 -25.38 13.94 20.73
CA MET A 165 -24.34 13.30 21.55
C MET A 165 -23.62 14.26 22.51
N LEU A 166 -23.53 15.56 22.21
CA LEU A 166 -22.97 16.55 23.13
C LEU A 166 -23.91 16.82 24.31
N GLN A 167 -25.22 16.81 24.05
CA GLN A 167 -26.27 17.08 25.03
C GLN A 167 -26.59 15.86 25.89
N GLN A 168 -26.55 14.67 25.30
CA GLN A 168 -26.82 13.40 25.98
C GLN A 168 -25.58 12.94 26.76
N GLY A 169 -25.79 12.60 28.04
CA GLY A 169 -24.83 11.78 28.80
C GLY A 169 -25.00 10.30 28.48
N GLY A 170 -24.13 9.46 29.03
CA GLY A 170 -24.26 8.00 28.96
C GLY A 170 -23.07 7.30 28.30
N VAL A 171 -23.06 5.97 28.38
CA VAL A 171 -21.98 5.13 27.88
C VAL A 171 -22.44 4.22 26.76
N LYS A 172 -21.66 4.19 25.68
CA LYS A 172 -21.99 3.34 24.53
C LYS A 172 -21.44 1.92 24.70
N GLU A 173 -22.28 0.92 24.40
CA GLU A 173 -21.85 -0.48 24.30
C GLU A 173 -20.60 -0.66 23.44
N GLY A 174 -19.69 -1.51 23.93
CA GLY A 174 -18.42 -1.84 23.31
C GLY A 174 -17.30 -0.83 23.56
N THR A 175 -17.60 0.30 24.21
CA THR A 175 -16.61 1.33 24.54
C THR A 175 -15.75 0.91 25.72
N TRP A 176 -14.48 1.31 25.70
CA TRP A 176 -13.51 1.00 26.74
C TRP A 176 -13.22 2.22 27.61
N TYR A 177 -13.12 2.01 28.92
CA TYR A 177 -12.82 3.03 29.91
C TYR A 177 -11.74 2.57 30.88
N ARG A 178 -10.99 3.52 31.45
CA ARG A 178 -10.22 3.27 32.68
C ARG A 178 -11.18 3.24 33.86
N ILE A 179 -11.05 2.24 34.73
CA ILE A 179 -11.88 2.08 35.93
C ILE A 179 -11.14 2.61 37.15
N THR A 180 -11.83 3.35 38.02
CA THR A 180 -11.28 3.83 39.30
C THR A 180 -11.27 2.72 40.36
N GLN A 181 -10.23 2.68 41.21
CA GLN A 181 -10.26 1.97 42.49
C GLN A 181 -9.99 2.96 43.64
N GLU A 182 -10.43 2.59 44.85
CA GLU A 182 -10.14 3.29 46.12
C GLU A 182 -8.63 3.35 46.44
N GLU A 183 -7.79 2.50 45.83
CA GLU A 183 -6.35 2.40 46.11
C GLU A 183 -5.43 2.63 44.88
N GLY A 184 -5.73 3.61 44.03
CA GLY A 184 -4.73 4.21 43.12
C GLY A 184 -4.07 3.29 42.07
N GLN A 185 -4.56 2.07 41.84
CA GLN A 185 -4.03 1.18 40.79
C GLN A 185 -4.47 1.64 39.39
N ILE A 186 -3.50 2.02 38.54
CA ILE A 186 -3.72 2.61 37.19
C ILE A 186 -3.92 1.51 36.10
N ASN A 187 -4.09 0.24 36.48
CA ASN A 187 -3.93 -0.91 35.58
C ASN A 187 -5.24 -1.62 35.18
N ARG A 188 -6.43 -1.09 35.51
CA ARG A 188 -7.72 -1.70 35.17
C ARG A 188 -8.50 -0.94 34.10
N PHE A 189 -9.13 -1.72 33.24
CA PHE A 189 -9.90 -1.26 32.08
C PHE A 189 -11.23 -2.00 32.00
N GLY A 190 -12.29 -1.28 31.68
CA GLY A 190 -13.64 -1.83 31.51
C GLY A 190 -14.12 -1.69 30.08
N ARG A 191 -14.66 -2.77 29.51
CA ARG A 191 -15.44 -2.69 28.28
C ARG A 191 -16.93 -2.73 28.60
N VAL A 192 -17.66 -1.71 28.19
CA VAL A 192 -19.11 -1.64 28.38
C VAL A 192 -19.81 -2.72 27.56
N ILE A 193 -20.68 -3.49 28.19
CA ILE A 193 -21.51 -4.53 27.57
C ILE A 193 -22.96 -4.09 27.49
N SER A 194 -23.49 -3.50 28.55
CA SER A 194 -24.82 -2.92 28.61
C SER A 194 -24.87 -1.81 29.65
N GLU A 195 -25.81 -0.89 29.48
CA GLU A 195 -26.16 0.16 30.43
C GLU A 195 -27.56 -0.16 30.97
N GLU A 196 -27.71 -0.22 32.28
CA GLU A 196 -28.94 -0.57 33.01
C GLU A 196 -29.22 0.52 34.06
N GLU A 197 -30.20 1.40 33.79
CA GLU A 197 -30.59 2.54 34.65
C GLU A 197 -29.39 3.30 35.28
N ASP A 198 -28.94 2.93 36.49
CA ASP A 198 -27.85 3.60 37.22
C ASP A 198 -26.51 2.82 37.22
N MET A 199 -26.49 1.63 36.62
CA MET A 199 -25.34 0.72 36.60
C MET A 199 -24.93 0.37 35.16
N VAL A 200 -23.66 0.03 35.00
CA VAL A 200 -23.09 -0.40 33.73
C VAL A 200 -22.48 -1.78 33.92
N ILE A 201 -22.88 -2.72 33.07
CA ILE A 201 -22.25 -4.03 33.03
C ILE A 201 -20.97 -3.92 32.21
N VAL A 202 -19.83 -4.20 32.84
CA VAL A 202 -18.51 -4.11 32.22
C VAL A 202 -17.77 -5.43 32.28
N GLU A 203 -17.10 -5.79 31.18
CA GLU A 203 -16.00 -6.75 31.23
C GLU A 203 -14.78 -6.03 31.78
N GLU A 204 -14.27 -6.45 32.94
CA GLU A 204 -13.05 -5.94 33.56
C GLU A 204 -11.82 -6.67 33.04
N TRP A 205 -10.79 -5.87 32.74
CA TRP A 205 -9.51 -6.31 32.21
C TRP A 205 -8.37 -5.63 32.97
N THR A 206 -7.27 -6.36 33.18
CA THR A 206 -6.09 -5.83 33.86
C THR A 206 -4.84 -5.93 32.98
N ARG A 207 -3.97 -4.93 33.11
CA ARG A 207 -2.64 -4.90 32.47
C ARG A 207 -1.78 -6.07 32.98
N ARG A 208 -1.15 -6.80 32.06
CA ARG A 208 -0.20 -7.87 32.40
C ARG A 208 1.15 -7.28 32.78
N GLU A 209 1.87 -7.96 33.67
CA GLU A 209 3.26 -7.62 34.02
C GLU A 209 4.24 -7.90 32.86
N GLU A 210 3.99 -8.96 32.10
CA GLU A 210 4.78 -9.32 30.92
C GLU A 210 4.27 -8.57 29.68
N GLY A 211 4.79 -7.37 29.45
CA GLY A 211 4.60 -6.59 28.23
C GLY A 211 3.65 -5.41 28.40
N GLU A 212 4.21 -4.20 28.25
CA GLU A 212 3.58 -2.92 28.60
C GLU A 212 2.19 -2.72 27.97
N SER A 213 1.84 -3.30 26.84
CA SER A 213 0.53 -3.05 26.21
C SER A 213 -0.48 -4.20 26.32
N LEU A 214 -0.20 -5.26 27.08
CA LEU A 214 -1.06 -6.45 27.12
C LEU A 214 -2.10 -6.37 28.24
N ILE A 215 -3.35 -6.70 27.93
CA ILE A 215 -4.43 -6.80 28.93
C ILE A 215 -5.10 -8.18 28.87
N SER A 216 -5.60 -8.64 30.01
CA SER A 216 -6.37 -9.89 30.13
C SER A 216 -7.70 -9.67 30.84
N TYR A 217 -8.72 -10.36 30.35
CA TYR A 217 -10.03 -10.45 30.97
C TYR A 217 -9.89 -11.06 32.36
N GLU A 218 -10.57 -10.47 33.33
CA GLU A 218 -10.69 -11.00 34.68
C GLU A 218 -12.11 -11.50 34.94
N GLN A 219 -13.08 -10.60 34.82
CA GLN A 219 -14.46 -10.83 35.25
C GLN A 219 -15.44 -9.89 34.56
N THR A 220 -16.74 -10.16 34.71
CA THR A 220 -17.81 -9.24 34.33
C THR A 220 -18.53 -8.80 35.60
N THR A 221 -18.68 -7.49 35.78
CA THR A 221 -19.23 -6.88 37.00
C THR A 221 -20.16 -5.72 36.65
N ALA A 222 -21.08 -5.41 37.56
CA ALA A 222 -21.85 -4.18 37.50
C ALA A 222 -21.07 -3.07 38.23
N ARG A 223 -20.94 -1.90 37.59
CA ARG A 223 -20.25 -0.72 38.11
C ARG A 223 -21.13 0.51 38.04
N SER A 224 -20.87 1.50 38.88
CA SER A 224 -21.47 2.83 38.69
C SER A 224 -20.89 3.46 37.42
N VAL A 225 -21.69 4.26 36.70
CA VAL A 225 -21.18 5.08 35.57
C VAL A 225 -20.02 5.98 36.02
N GLU A 226 -20.05 6.45 37.27
CA GLU A 226 -19.01 7.33 37.85
C GLU A 226 -17.64 6.65 38.02
N ASP A 227 -17.62 5.31 38.08
CA ASP A 227 -16.37 4.54 38.15
C ASP A 227 -15.58 4.60 36.83
N LEU A 228 -16.27 4.90 35.72
CA LEU A 228 -15.72 5.00 34.37
C LEU A 228 -15.14 6.40 34.15
N ARG A 229 -13.81 6.51 34.15
CA ARG A 229 -13.12 7.81 34.06
C ARG A 229 -12.93 8.28 32.62
N GLU A 230 -11.90 7.74 31.99
CA GLU A 230 -11.45 8.19 30.68
C GLU A 230 -11.69 7.10 29.67
N GLN A 231 -12.29 7.45 28.54
CA GLN A 231 -12.39 6.55 27.41
C GLN A 231 -10.97 6.18 26.94
N VAL A 232 -10.70 4.90 26.73
CA VAL A 232 -9.41 4.39 26.22
C VAL A 232 -9.60 3.64 24.89
N ARG A 233 -8.50 3.16 24.30
CA ARG A 233 -8.51 2.44 23.03
C ARG A 233 -7.84 1.09 23.15
N VAL A 234 -8.51 0.06 22.64
CA VAL A 234 -8.07 -1.34 22.71
C VAL A 234 -8.19 -1.97 21.33
N GLU A 235 -7.14 -2.64 20.87
CA GLU A 235 -7.14 -3.47 19.68
C GLU A 235 -7.45 -4.92 20.06
N LEU A 236 -8.65 -5.36 19.69
CA LEU A 236 -9.08 -6.74 19.85
C LEU A 236 -8.49 -7.63 18.75
N PRO A 237 -8.07 -8.88 19.07
CA PRO A 237 -7.65 -9.82 18.05
C PRO A 237 -8.80 -10.15 17.09
N PRO A 238 -8.53 -10.41 15.79
CA PRO A 238 -9.56 -10.82 14.86
C PRO A 238 -10.23 -12.12 15.31
N LYS A 239 -11.57 -12.20 15.23
CA LYS A 239 -12.35 -13.39 15.66
C LYS A 239 -11.84 -14.72 15.09
N TRP A 240 -11.26 -14.72 13.89
CA TRP A 240 -10.76 -15.91 13.20
C TRP A 240 -9.32 -16.30 13.56
N LYS A 241 -8.61 -15.51 14.37
CA LYS A 241 -7.20 -15.73 14.70
C LYS A 241 -7.04 -15.95 16.20
N ARG A 242 -7.24 -17.20 16.63
CA ARG A 242 -7.01 -17.63 18.03
C ARG A 242 -5.54 -17.40 18.44
N GLY A 243 -5.33 -16.93 19.66
CA GLY A 243 -4.00 -16.77 20.27
C GLY A 243 -3.30 -15.43 20.06
N LYS A 244 -3.89 -14.47 19.32
CA LYS A 244 -3.38 -13.08 19.37
C LYS A 244 -3.84 -12.40 20.65
N PRO A 245 -2.95 -11.64 21.33
CA PRO A 245 -3.34 -10.94 22.54
C PRO A 245 -4.22 -9.72 22.25
N THR A 246 -4.99 -9.31 23.26
CA THR A 246 -5.65 -8.01 23.30
C THR A 246 -4.64 -6.94 23.67
N LEU A 247 -4.60 -5.86 22.89
CA LEU A 247 -3.60 -4.81 23.03
C LEU A 247 -4.23 -3.48 23.44
N LEU A 248 -3.70 -2.89 24.50
CA LEU A 248 -3.99 -1.54 24.93
C LEU A 248 -3.23 -0.56 24.02
N LEU A 249 -3.93 0.40 23.42
CA LEU A 249 -3.32 1.40 22.54
C LEU A 249 -2.86 2.61 23.36
N CYS A 250 -1.72 3.20 22.97
CA CYS A 250 -1.15 4.39 23.62
C CYS A 250 -0.94 4.25 25.15
N GLY A 251 -0.63 3.05 25.63
CA GLY A 251 -0.43 2.79 27.07
C GLY A 251 -1.69 2.96 27.92
N GLY A 252 -2.88 3.06 27.31
CA GLY A 252 -4.13 3.26 28.03
C GLY A 252 -4.37 4.70 28.49
N ARG A 253 -3.69 5.67 27.89
CA ARG A 253 -4.02 7.09 28.06
C ARG A 253 -5.47 7.36 27.66
N GLY A 254 -6.08 8.36 28.29
CA GLY A 254 -7.42 8.79 27.93
C GLY A 254 -7.46 9.33 26.50
N VAL A 255 -8.56 9.11 25.78
CA VAL A 255 -8.76 9.62 24.40
C VAL A 255 -8.57 11.14 24.34
N GLU A 256 -8.85 11.87 25.42
CA GLU A 256 -8.60 13.32 25.52
C GLU A 256 -7.11 13.67 25.55
N GLU A 257 -6.28 12.83 26.16
CA GLU A 257 -4.84 13.02 26.32
C GLU A 257 -4.03 12.52 25.11
N MET A 258 -4.65 11.70 24.25
CA MET A 258 -3.98 11.16 23.07
C MET A 258 -3.64 12.27 22.07
N ARG A 259 -2.46 12.17 21.46
CA ARG A 259 -2.06 13.02 20.31
C ARG A 259 -3.03 12.86 19.14
N MET A 260 -3.36 11.61 18.80
CA MET A 260 -4.37 11.24 17.80
C MET A 260 -5.13 10.04 18.31
N ASP A 261 -6.44 10.00 18.08
CA ASP A 261 -7.22 8.78 18.34
C ASP A 261 -6.94 7.76 17.22
N PRO A 262 -6.24 6.64 17.51
CA PRO A 262 -5.90 5.64 16.49
C PRO A 262 -7.12 4.85 15.98
N GLN A 263 -8.27 4.91 16.66
CA GLN A 263 -9.51 4.28 16.20
C GLN A 263 -10.58 5.29 15.77
N GLY A 264 -10.32 6.59 15.90
CA GLY A 264 -11.24 7.67 15.50
C GLY A 264 -11.37 7.84 13.98
N ARG A 265 -10.58 7.12 13.17
CA ARG A 265 -10.65 7.16 11.71
C ARG A 265 -10.43 5.78 11.08
N LYS A 266 -11.11 5.53 9.96
CA LYS A 266 -10.94 4.33 9.13
C LYS A 266 -10.71 4.67 7.66
N TRP A 267 -10.01 3.78 6.97
CA TRP A 267 -9.90 3.85 5.52
C TRP A 267 -11.22 3.51 4.85
N ARG A 268 -11.33 3.79 3.54
CA ARG A 268 -12.44 3.22 2.76
C ARG A 268 -12.29 1.71 2.67
N ARG A 269 -13.42 1.01 2.74
CA ARG A 269 -13.48 -0.44 2.59
C ARG A 269 -12.98 -0.84 1.20
N ASN A 270 -12.00 -1.74 1.13
CA ASN A 270 -11.68 -2.44 -0.10
C ASN A 270 -12.82 -3.44 -0.39
N PRO A 271 -13.38 -3.51 -1.62
CA PRO A 271 -14.36 -4.52 -2.01
C PRO A 271 -14.00 -5.96 -1.59
N GLN A 272 -12.72 -6.31 -1.59
CA GLN A 272 -12.22 -7.65 -1.23
C GLN A 272 -12.09 -7.87 0.30
N SER A 273 -12.22 -6.81 1.11
CA SER A 273 -12.12 -6.88 2.57
C SER A 273 -13.51 -6.90 3.21
N ARG A 274 -13.67 -7.68 4.27
CA ARG A 274 -14.92 -7.70 5.08
C ARG A 274 -15.13 -6.37 5.80
N GLU A 275 -14.05 -5.75 6.28
CA GLU A 275 -14.09 -4.49 7.03
C GLU A 275 -12.98 -3.54 6.60
N ALA A 276 -13.19 -2.25 6.84
CA ALA A 276 -12.18 -1.23 6.58
C ALA A 276 -11.28 -1.06 7.81
N PRO A 277 -9.94 -1.08 7.63
CA PRO A 277 -9.04 -0.94 8.77
C PRO A 277 -9.16 0.44 9.40
N THR A 278 -9.09 0.49 10.73
CA THR A 278 -8.86 1.70 11.52
C THR A 278 -7.42 2.15 11.38
N GLN A 279 -7.11 3.41 11.72
CA GLN A 279 -5.74 3.92 11.73
C GLN A 279 -4.77 3.05 12.55
N ALA A 280 -5.21 2.51 13.69
CA ALA A 280 -4.45 1.58 14.53
C ALA A 280 -3.99 0.32 13.77
N SER A 281 -4.89 -0.25 12.95
CA SER A 281 -4.69 -1.55 12.29
C SER A 281 -3.93 -1.45 10.96
N TYR A 282 -3.31 -0.30 10.68
CA TYR A 282 -2.60 -0.07 9.43
C TYR A 282 -1.42 -1.03 9.23
N ALA A 283 -1.45 -1.75 8.11
CA ALA A 283 -0.33 -2.56 7.63
C ALA A 283 0.29 -1.95 6.36
N PRO A 284 1.64 -1.98 6.20
CA PRO A 284 2.27 -1.53 4.95
C PRO A 284 1.73 -2.22 3.69
N LYS A 285 1.39 -3.51 3.79
CA LYS A 285 0.76 -4.26 2.68
C LYS A 285 -0.58 -3.64 2.28
N PHE A 286 -1.40 -3.25 3.25
CA PHE A 286 -2.65 -2.54 3.01
C PHE A 286 -2.40 -1.18 2.36
N GLY A 287 -1.44 -0.39 2.86
CA GLY A 287 -1.13 0.90 2.24
C GLY A 287 -0.68 0.78 0.78
N VAL A 288 0.09 -0.26 0.44
CA VAL A 288 0.49 -0.52 -0.96
C VAL A 288 -0.73 -0.86 -1.81
N SER A 289 -1.62 -1.75 -1.34
CA SER A 289 -2.83 -2.09 -2.09
C SER A 289 -3.82 -0.93 -2.19
N HIS A 290 -3.91 -0.08 -1.17
CA HIS A 290 -4.78 1.10 -1.14
C HIS A 290 -4.29 2.20 -2.09
N LEU A 291 -2.96 2.39 -2.19
CA LEU A 291 -2.35 3.35 -3.11
C LEU A 291 -2.25 2.83 -4.55
N ARG A 292 -2.33 1.51 -4.75
CA ARG A 292 -2.49 0.95 -6.09
C ARG A 292 -3.84 1.38 -6.61
N LYS A 293 -3.83 2.28 -7.61
CA LYS A 293 -5.00 2.50 -8.45
C LYS A 293 -5.45 1.12 -8.98
N PRO A 294 -6.77 0.89 -9.14
CA PRO A 294 -7.26 -0.34 -9.77
C PRO A 294 -6.53 -0.54 -11.11
N LEU A 295 -6.44 -1.80 -11.52
CA LEU A 295 -5.69 -2.43 -12.63
C LEU A 295 -5.63 -1.73 -14.01
N ASP A 296 -6.09 -0.50 -14.17
CA ASP A 296 -6.06 0.31 -15.40
C ASP A 296 -4.63 0.56 -15.93
N ALA A 297 -3.62 0.56 -15.05
CA ALA A 297 -2.22 0.68 -15.46
C ALA A 297 -1.67 -0.63 -16.06
N GLU A 298 -2.12 -1.79 -15.58
CA GLU A 298 -1.78 -3.10 -16.15
C GLU A 298 -2.46 -3.27 -17.51
N ASN A 299 -3.73 -2.88 -17.66
CA ASN A 299 -4.43 -2.87 -18.94
C ASN A 299 -3.74 -1.99 -20.00
N ARG A 300 -3.33 -0.76 -19.65
CA ARG A 300 -2.57 0.09 -20.59
C ARG A 300 -1.20 -0.49 -20.93
N THR A 301 -0.53 -1.12 -19.96
CA THR A 301 0.77 -1.77 -20.18
C THR A 301 0.60 -2.98 -21.11
N TRP A 302 -0.44 -3.78 -20.89
CA TRP A 302 -0.80 -4.92 -21.71
C TRP A 302 -1.15 -4.50 -23.14
N GLN A 303 -1.99 -3.49 -23.32
CA GLN A 303 -2.35 -2.98 -24.65
C GLN A 303 -1.12 -2.45 -25.41
N LYS A 304 -0.26 -1.68 -24.74
CA LYS A 304 1.01 -1.22 -25.33
C LYS A 304 1.93 -2.37 -25.70
N LEU A 305 2.02 -3.39 -24.85
CA LEU A 305 2.84 -4.56 -25.12
C LEU A 305 2.29 -5.38 -26.29
N LYS A 306 0.97 -5.60 -26.33
CA LYS A 306 0.29 -6.33 -27.39
C LYS A 306 0.58 -5.69 -28.75
N ILE A 307 0.54 -4.36 -28.82
CA ILE A 307 0.89 -3.60 -30.03
C ILE A 307 2.39 -3.71 -30.33
N SER A 308 3.25 -3.46 -29.33
CA SER A 308 4.71 -3.40 -29.52
C SER A 308 5.34 -4.74 -29.91
N LEU A 309 4.76 -5.86 -29.49
CA LEU A 309 5.25 -7.21 -29.79
C LEU A 309 4.38 -7.93 -30.82
N ASP A 310 3.33 -7.27 -31.35
CA ASP A 310 2.36 -7.86 -32.27
C ASP A 310 1.86 -9.23 -31.79
N LEU A 311 1.40 -9.29 -30.52
CA LEU A 311 1.04 -10.57 -29.91
C LEU A 311 -0.23 -11.14 -30.55
N PRO A 312 -0.33 -12.49 -30.71
CA PRO A 312 -1.49 -13.15 -31.31
C PRO A 312 -2.82 -12.78 -30.64
N GLU A 313 -3.92 -12.84 -31.38
CA GLU A 313 -5.26 -12.45 -30.88
C GLU A 313 -5.67 -13.18 -29.59
N GLY A 314 -5.23 -14.42 -29.41
CA GLY A 314 -5.49 -15.24 -28.21
C GLY A 314 -4.62 -14.91 -26.99
N ALA A 315 -3.71 -13.94 -27.06
CA ALA A 315 -2.88 -13.55 -25.93
C ALA A 315 -3.69 -12.74 -24.89
N GLN A 316 -3.46 -13.01 -23.59
CA GLN A 316 -4.16 -12.39 -22.46
C GLN A 316 -3.18 -11.85 -21.42
N GLU A 317 -3.63 -10.90 -20.60
CA GLU A 317 -2.84 -10.30 -19.51
C GLU A 317 -2.32 -11.33 -18.50
N SER A 318 -3.09 -12.39 -18.23
CA SER A 318 -2.70 -13.50 -17.36
C SER A 318 -1.37 -14.14 -17.78
N HIS A 319 -1.08 -14.18 -19.09
CA HIS A 319 0.18 -14.74 -19.60
C HIS A 319 1.42 -13.94 -19.14
N LEU A 320 1.28 -12.63 -18.89
CA LEU A 320 2.38 -11.82 -18.35
C LEU A 320 2.66 -12.11 -16.88
N ARG A 321 1.61 -12.37 -16.10
CA ARG A 321 1.78 -12.76 -14.70
C ARG A 321 2.50 -14.09 -14.61
N GLU A 322 2.12 -15.05 -15.44
CA GLU A 322 2.82 -16.33 -15.55
C GLU A 322 4.29 -16.14 -15.94
N LEU A 323 4.58 -15.29 -16.92
CA LEU A 323 5.96 -14.96 -17.30
C LEU A 323 6.75 -14.34 -16.14
N TRP A 324 6.15 -13.41 -15.38
CA TRP A 324 6.82 -12.77 -14.24
C TRP A 324 7.08 -13.73 -13.08
N ASP A 325 6.16 -14.66 -12.81
CA ASP A 325 6.37 -15.73 -11.84
C ASP A 325 7.54 -16.64 -12.29
N GLN A 326 7.66 -16.90 -13.60
CA GLN A 326 8.76 -17.69 -14.16
C GLN A 326 10.13 -17.00 -14.05
N LEU A 327 10.20 -15.66 -14.08
CA LEU A 327 11.48 -14.94 -13.98
C LEU A 327 12.24 -15.29 -12.70
N GLN A 328 11.52 -15.59 -11.61
CA GLN A 328 12.10 -15.97 -10.32
C GLN A 328 12.71 -17.38 -10.34
N LEU A 329 12.30 -18.22 -11.30
CA LEU A 329 12.72 -19.61 -11.41
C LEU A 329 13.99 -19.77 -12.25
N LEU A 330 14.36 -18.78 -13.06
CA LEU A 330 15.47 -18.86 -14.00
C LEU A 330 16.83 -18.84 -13.29
N PRO A 331 17.78 -19.70 -13.70
CA PRO A 331 19.08 -19.81 -13.03
C PRO A 331 20.00 -18.61 -13.27
N ALA A 332 19.88 -17.91 -14.41
CA ALA A 332 20.73 -16.77 -14.73
C ALA A 332 19.95 -15.45 -14.76
N ARG A 333 20.34 -14.52 -13.88
CA ARG A 333 19.71 -13.19 -13.74
C ARG A 333 19.73 -12.36 -15.03
N LYS A 334 20.75 -12.52 -15.87
CA LYS A 334 20.86 -11.82 -17.16
C LYS A 334 19.75 -12.20 -18.15
N GLN A 335 19.38 -13.49 -18.18
CA GLN A 335 18.29 -14.00 -19.01
C GLN A 335 16.94 -13.53 -18.47
N ALA A 336 16.77 -13.56 -17.13
CA ALA A 336 15.58 -13.01 -16.48
C ALA A 336 15.41 -11.50 -16.75
N GLY A 337 16.50 -10.73 -16.73
CA GLY A 337 16.49 -9.30 -17.06
C GLY A 337 16.05 -9.03 -18.50
N LEU A 338 16.53 -9.82 -19.47
CA LEU A 338 16.10 -9.72 -20.87
C LEU A 338 14.62 -10.02 -21.04
N LEU A 339 14.13 -11.12 -20.44
CA LEU A 339 12.72 -11.48 -20.49
C LEU A 339 11.82 -10.46 -19.79
N TRP A 340 12.30 -9.85 -18.70
CA TRP A 340 11.61 -8.74 -18.07
C TRP A 340 11.49 -7.54 -19.02
N MET A 341 12.57 -7.15 -19.71
CA MET A 341 12.53 -6.07 -20.71
C MET A 341 11.57 -6.40 -21.86
N LEU A 342 11.58 -7.65 -22.35
CA LEU A 342 10.64 -8.14 -23.36
C LEU A 342 9.19 -8.00 -22.88
N SER A 343 8.88 -8.46 -21.67
CA SER A 343 7.54 -8.36 -21.06
C SER A 343 7.04 -6.93 -20.85
N ARG A 344 7.94 -5.96 -20.93
CA ARG A 344 7.66 -4.54 -20.72
C ARG A 344 7.65 -3.75 -22.03
N GLY A 345 7.99 -4.38 -23.16
CA GLY A 345 8.11 -3.70 -24.46
C GLY A 345 9.23 -2.66 -24.46
N ILE A 346 10.31 -2.92 -23.73
CA ILE A 346 11.45 -2.00 -23.58
C ILE A 346 12.78 -2.62 -24.01
N VAL A 347 12.73 -3.66 -24.84
CA VAL A 347 13.94 -4.22 -25.46
C VAL A 347 14.51 -3.12 -26.37
N PRO A 348 15.80 -2.76 -26.23
CA PRO A 348 16.38 -1.67 -27.01
C PRO A 348 16.75 -2.12 -28.43
N ALA A 349 15.73 -2.54 -29.19
CA ALA A 349 15.79 -2.72 -30.63
C ALA A 349 15.84 -1.33 -31.32
N THR A 350 16.37 -1.25 -32.54
CA THR A 350 16.58 0.05 -33.21
C THR A 350 15.28 0.82 -33.40
N ASN A 351 14.15 0.13 -33.67
CA ASN A 351 12.84 0.79 -33.76
C ASN A 351 12.46 1.53 -32.47
N TRP A 352 12.69 0.90 -31.31
CA TRP A 352 12.38 1.46 -29.99
C TRP A 352 13.27 2.64 -29.63
N LEU A 353 14.53 2.62 -30.09
CA LEU A 353 15.50 3.71 -29.92
C LEU A 353 15.15 4.89 -30.84
N TRP A 354 14.79 4.61 -32.09
CA TRP A 354 14.36 5.60 -33.08
C TRP A 354 13.10 6.34 -32.63
N GLU A 355 12.08 5.63 -32.11
CA GLU A 355 10.88 6.23 -31.51
C GLU A 355 11.18 7.20 -30.34
N ARG A 356 12.38 7.11 -29.75
CA ARG A 356 12.86 8.00 -28.67
C ARG A 356 13.77 9.12 -29.15
N GLY A 357 13.85 9.32 -30.46
CA GLY A 357 14.64 10.38 -31.08
C GLY A 357 16.14 10.07 -31.13
N MET A 358 16.54 8.80 -31.01
CA MET A 358 17.93 8.42 -31.27
C MET A 358 18.15 8.19 -32.76
N GLU A 359 19.22 8.75 -33.30
CA GLU A 359 19.65 8.52 -34.67
C GLU A 359 20.37 7.17 -34.74
N VAL A 360 19.66 6.14 -35.22
CA VAL A 360 20.15 4.77 -35.35
C VAL A 360 19.71 4.19 -36.68
N GLU A 361 20.50 3.28 -37.23
CA GLU A 361 20.10 2.51 -38.41
C GLU A 361 18.98 1.55 -38.06
N THR A 362 17.83 1.66 -38.73
CA THR A 362 16.61 0.93 -38.36
C THR A 362 16.56 -0.49 -38.92
N LEU A 363 17.40 -0.82 -39.91
CA LEU A 363 17.48 -2.17 -40.48
C LEU A 363 18.23 -3.12 -39.54
N CYS A 364 17.79 -4.38 -39.51
CA CYS A 364 18.42 -5.42 -38.72
C CYS A 364 19.82 -5.74 -39.25
N GLN A 365 20.84 -5.45 -38.45
CA GLN A 365 22.24 -5.67 -38.81
C GLN A 365 22.64 -7.15 -38.90
N GLN A 366 21.75 -8.07 -38.49
CA GLN A 366 21.96 -9.51 -38.62
C GLN A 366 21.49 -10.08 -39.95
N CYS A 367 20.30 -9.67 -40.44
CA CYS A 367 19.73 -10.20 -41.67
C CYS A 367 19.78 -9.21 -42.85
N GLY A 368 19.92 -7.91 -42.57
CA GLY A 368 19.96 -6.82 -43.54
C GLY A 368 18.62 -6.49 -44.23
N GLY A 369 17.55 -7.25 -43.95
CA GLY A 369 16.34 -7.24 -44.79
C GLY A 369 15.14 -6.46 -44.26
N GLU A 370 14.96 -6.39 -42.94
CA GLU A 370 13.76 -5.77 -42.33
C GLU A 370 14.11 -4.84 -41.17
N MET A 371 13.14 -4.03 -40.75
CA MET A 371 13.25 -3.17 -39.58
C MET A 371 13.47 -4.01 -38.31
N GLU A 372 14.48 -3.66 -37.51
CA GLU A 372 14.78 -4.37 -36.28
C GLU A 372 13.79 -3.97 -35.17
N THR A 373 12.74 -4.78 -35.04
CA THR A 373 11.83 -4.78 -33.89
C THR A 373 12.19 -5.89 -32.91
N ALA A 374 11.65 -5.85 -31.68
CA ALA A 374 11.81 -6.94 -30.74
C ALA A 374 11.25 -8.27 -31.28
N ARG A 375 10.10 -8.23 -31.98
CA ARG A 375 9.53 -9.41 -32.65
C ARG A 375 10.47 -9.91 -33.74
N HIS A 376 11.03 -9.01 -34.55
CA HIS A 376 11.98 -9.38 -35.59
C HIS A 376 13.22 -10.07 -35.01
N ILE A 377 13.87 -9.49 -33.99
CA ILE A 377 15.07 -10.07 -33.36
C ILE A 377 14.82 -11.50 -32.85
N PHE A 378 13.66 -11.74 -32.23
CA PHE A 378 13.40 -12.98 -31.51
C PHE A 378 12.60 -14.02 -32.29
N VAL A 379 11.91 -13.65 -33.36
CA VAL A 379 10.96 -14.53 -34.08
C VAL A 379 11.18 -14.48 -35.59
N GLU A 380 11.08 -13.30 -36.22
CA GLU A 380 10.96 -13.19 -37.69
C GLU A 380 12.32 -13.23 -38.40
N CYS A 381 13.39 -12.77 -37.75
CA CYS A 381 14.72 -12.71 -38.34
C CYS A 381 15.16 -14.11 -38.82
N THR A 382 15.75 -14.17 -40.02
CA THR A 382 16.24 -15.42 -40.62
C THR A 382 17.21 -16.17 -39.70
N VAL A 383 18.04 -15.43 -38.96
CA VAL A 383 18.94 -15.97 -37.93
C VAL A 383 18.16 -16.60 -36.76
N ALA A 384 17.09 -15.95 -36.31
CA ALA A 384 16.24 -16.47 -35.25
C ALA A 384 15.51 -17.75 -35.70
N GLN A 385 14.92 -17.73 -36.89
CA GLN A 385 14.23 -18.88 -37.48
C GLN A 385 15.14 -20.12 -37.61
N GLN A 386 16.37 -19.94 -38.09
CA GLN A 386 17.35 -21.05 -38.19
C GLN A 386 17.67 -21.65 -36.82
N LEU A 387 17.83 -20.81 -35.79
CA LEU A 387 18.13 -21.30 -34.43
C LEU A 387 16.92 -22.00 -33.81
N TRP A 388 15.72 -21.45 -33.99
CA TRP A 388 14.47 -22.05 -33.51
C TRP A 388 14.17 -23.38 -34.19
N GLU A 389 14.39 -23.51 -35.50
CA GLU A 389 14.16 -24.74 -36.24
C GLU A 389 15.13 -25.86 -35.82
N TRP A 390 16.41 -25.50 -35.63
CA TRP A 390 17.38 -26.42 -35.03
C TRP A 390 16.94 -26.89 -33.66
N TRP A 391 16.51 -25.97 -32.80
CA TRP A 391 16.09 -26.30 -31.44
C TRP A 391 14.81 -27.16 -31.41
N ARG A 392 13.81 -26.83 -32.25
CA ARG A 392 12.59 -27.62 -32.45
C ARG A 392 12.93 -29.06 -32.79
N THR A 393 13.89 -29.27 -33.69
CA THR A 393 14.38 -30.61 -34.06
C THR A 393 14.99 -31.36 -32.86
N GLN A 394 15.76 -30.67 -31.99
CA GLN A 394 16.32 -31.30 -30.78
C GLN A 394 15.22 -31.63 -29.77
N TRP A 395 14.30 -30.70 -29.52
CA TRP A 395 13.24 -30.88 -28.55
C TRP A 395 12.28 -32.01 -28.94
N GLN A 396 11.93 -32.11 -30.22
CA GLN A 396 11.09 -33.19 -30.73
C GLN A 396 11.73 -34.55 -30.45
N LYS A 397 13.04 -34.68 -30.64
CA LYS A 397 13.79 -35.91 -30.34
C LYS A 397 13.80 -36.28 -28.86
N TRP A 398 13.78 -35.29 -27.95
CA TRP A 398 13.86 -35.54 -26.51
C TRP A 398 12.51 -35.79 -25.85
N THR A 399 11.47 -35.11 -26.32
CA THR A 399 10.19 -35.05 -25.62
C THR A 399 9.04 -35.68 -26.40
N ASN A 400 9.28 -36.10 -27.65
CA ASN A 400 8.22 -36.54 -28.56
C ASN A 400 7.11 -35.48 -28.75
N GLY A 401 7.46 -34.19 -28.69
CA GLY A 401 6.55 -33.09 -29.01
C GLY A 401 5.60 -32.66 -27.88
N VAL A 402 5.99 -32.83 -26.62
CA VAL A 402 5.16 -32.47 -25.43
C VAL A 402 4.79 -30.97 -25.36
N LEU A 403 5.49 -30.10 -26.12
CA LEU A 403 5.24 -28.67 -26.19
C LEU A 403 5.23 -28.21 -27.65
N PRO A 404 4.18 -27.53 -28.14
CA PRO A 404 4.22 -26.86 -29.43
C PRO A 404 5.16 -25.66 -29.40
N TRP A 405 6.08 -25.59 -30.37
CA TRP A 405 7.02 -24.48 -30.56
C TRP A 405 6.40 -23.40 -31.43
N ASP A 406 5.52 -22.58 -30.85
CA ASP A 406 4.83 -21.47 -31.51
C ASP A 406 5.34 -20.08 -31.07
N GLU A 407 4.99 -19.05 -31.83
CA GLU A 407 5.39 -17.66 -31.53
C GLU A 407 4.84 -17.19 -30.18
N THR A 408 3.63 -17.65 -29.82
CA THR A 408 3.00 -17.35 -28.53
C THR A 408 3.91 -17.79 -27.39
N TRP A 409 4.39 -19.03 -27.40
CA TRP A 409 5.32 -19.53 -26.40
C TRP A 409 6.66 -18.80 -26.44
N ILE A 410 7.21 -18.50 -27.63
CA ILE A 410 8.47 -17.76 -27.75
C ILE A 410 8.36 -16.38 -27.10
N LEU A 411 7.28 -15.63 -27.31
CA LEU A 411 7.13 -14.27 -26.82
C LEU A 411 6.59 -14.20 -25.39
N THR A 412 5.61 -15.05 -25.03
CA THR A 412 4.92 -14.98 -23.73
C THR A 412 5.35 -16.04 -22.73
N GLY A 413 6.02 -17.12 -23.16
CA GLY A 413 6.37 -18.24 -22.29
C GLY A 413 5.17 -19.06 -21.81
N ARG A 414 4.03 -19.04 -22.52
CA ARG A 414 2.82 -19.76 -22.12
C ARG A 414 2.99 -21.27 -22.28
N LEU A 415 2.85 -22.02 -21.19
CA LEU A 415 2.87 -23.48 -21.25
C LEU A 415 1.46 -24.06 -21.43
N PRO A 416 1.32 -25.23 -22.10
CA PRO A 416 0.11 -26.04 -22.04
C PRO A 416 -0.23 -26.40 -20.59
N ALA A 417 -1.53 -26.57 -20.30
CA ALA A 417 -2.01 -26.91 -18.95
C ALA A 417 -1.42 -28.22 -18.38
N SER A 418 -0.91 -29.10 -19.25
CA SER A 418 -0.22 -30.33 -18.86
C SER A 418 1.18 -30.12 -18.29
N LEU A 419 1.75 -28.91 -18.41
CA LEU A 419 3.11 -28.58 -17.97
C LEU A 419 3.12 -27.52 -16.88
N ILE A 420 4.02 -27.70 -15.91
CA ILE A 420 4.20 -26.78 -14.77
C ILE A 420 5.56 -26.08 -14.93
N SER A 421 5.57 -24.75 -14.90
CA SER A 421 6.78 -23.93 -15.12
C SER A 421 7.94 -24.20 -14.15
N GLY A 422 7.64 -24.67 -12.94
CA GLY A 422 8.65 -24.98 -11.92
C GLY A 422 9.14 -26.42 -11.90
N LYS A 423 8.64 -27.32 -12.76
CA LYS A 423 8.92 -28.77 -12.67
C LYS A 423 9.11 -29.44 -14.03
N GLY A 424 9.94 -30.49 -14.05
CA GLY A 424 10.10 -31.40 -15.19
C GLY A 424 10.37 -30.69 -16.53
N TRP A 425 9.65 -31.12 -17.58
CA TRP A 425 9.75 -30.56 -18.92
C TRP A 425 9.30 -29.10 -19.02
N GLY A 426 8.35 -28.66 -18.19
CA GLY A 426 7.89 -27.27 -18.18
C GLY A 426 8.98 -26.30 -17.73
N TYR A 427 9.74 -26.68 -16.69
CA TYR A 427 10.92 -25.93 -16.26
C TYR A 427 12.01 -25.90 -17.33
N LEU A 428 12.35 -27.06 -17.92
CA LEU A 428 13.39 -27.14 -18.95
C LEU A 428 13.04 -26.29 -20.17
N ALA A 429 11.78 -26.30 -20.60
CA ALA A 429 11.30 -25.45 -21.68
C ALA A 429 11.55 -23.96 -21.39
N GLN A 430 11.22 -23.48 -20.20
CA GLN A 430 11.42 -22.06 -19.85
C GLN A 430 12.89 -21.68 -19.78
N VAL A 431 13.75 -22.55 -19.23
CA VAL A 431 15.20 -22.31 -19.20
C VAL A 431 15.77 -22.27 -20.61
N ALA A 432 15.40 -23.21 -21.47
CA ALA A 432 15.84 -23.24 -22.86
C ALA A 432 15.38 -21.99 -23.62
N ARG A 433 14.12 -21.58 -23.45
CA ARG A 433 13.58 -20.33 -24.02
C ARG A 433 14.44 -19.13 -23.66
N ALA A 434 14.72 -18.98 -22.37
CA ALA A 434 15.48 -17.86 -21.84
C ALA A 434 16.92 -17.83 -22.38
N ILE A 435 17.55 -19.01 -22.56
CA ILE A 435 18.87 -19.16 -23.17
C ILE A 435 18.84 -18.80 -24.66
N LEU A 436 17.87 -19.30 -25.42
CA LEU A 436 17.76 -19.07 -26.87
C LEU A 436 17.59 -17.58 -27.17
N LEU A 437 16.65 -16.91 -26.49
CA LEU A 437 16.44 -15.46 -26.62
C LEU A 437 17.69 -14.67 -26.23
N TRP A 438 18.40 -15.10 -25.17
CA TRP A 438 19.64 -14.48 -24.76
C TRP A 438 20.76 -14.65 -25.80
N VAL A 439 20.91 -15.82 -26.42
CA VAL A 439 21.91 -16.07 -27.47
C VAL A 439 21.63 -15.23 -28.72
N LEU A 440 20.36 -15.07 -29.11
CA LEU A 440 19.96 -14.17 -30.18
C LEU A 440 20.34 -12.72 -29.85
N TRP A 441 19.97 -12.26 -28.65
CA TRP A 441 20.30 -10.92 -28.16
C TRP A 441 21.81 -10.65 -28.11
N GLN A 442 22.60 -11.61 -27.62
CA GLN A 442 24.06 -11.49 -27.60
C GLN A 442 24.66 -11.45 -28.99
N GLY A 443 24.21 -12.33 -29.89
CA GLY A 443 24.65 -12.33 -31.27
C GLY A 443 24.33 -11.02 -31.98
N ARG A 444 23.19 -10.39 -31.66
CA ARG A 444 22.82 -9.08 -32.20
C ARG A 444 23.76 -8.01 -31.67
N ASN A 445 23.99 -7.97 -30.36
CA ASN A 445 24.88 -6.98 -29.75
C ASN A 445 26.34 -7.15 -30.18
N ALA A 446 26.78 -8.37 -30.47
CA ALA A 446 28.09 -8.62 -31.05
C ALA A 446 28.24 -7.93 -32.42
N ARG A 447 27.23 -8.09 -33.26
CA ARG A 447 27.20 -7.46 -34.58
C ARG A 447 27.13 -5.93 -34.49
N VAL A 448 26.26 -5.39 -33.65
CA VAL A 448 26.02 -3.93 -33.57
C VAL A 448 27.15 -3.17 -32.87
N PHE A 449 27.73 -3.71 -31.80
CA PHE A 449 28.71 -2.98 -30.99
C PHE A 449 30.16 -3.41 -31.20
N ARG A 450 30.39 -4.56 -31.85
CA ARG A 450 31.74 -5.11 -32.09
C ARG A 450 31.98 -5.53 -33.54
N GLU A 451 31.00 -5.36 -34.42
CA GLU A 451 31.06 -5.78 -35.84
C GLU A 451 31.33 -7.29 -36.03
N GLU A 452 31.18 -8.07 -34.95
CA GLU A 452 31.45 -9.50 -34.92
C GLU A 452 30.28 -10.29 -35.52
N GLU A 453 30.58 -11.12 -36.52
CA GLU A 453 29.61 -12.08 -37.05
C GLU A 453 29.64 -13.38 -36.23
N VAL A 454 28.50 -13.74 -35.66
CA VAL A 454 28.35 -14.98 -34.90
C VAL A 454 27.70 -16.04 -35.78
N SER A 455 28.43 -17.12 -36.10
CA SER A 455 27.90 -18.21 -36.91
C SER A 455 26.79 -19.00 -36.19
N LEU A 456 25.90 -19.64 -36.96
CA LEU A 456 24.84 -20.49 -36.41
C LEU A 456 25.42 -21.61 -35.53
N GLN A 457 26.53 -22.22 -35.95
CA GLN A 457 27.21 -23.28 -35.18
C GLN A 457 27.69 -22.77 -33.82
N HIS A 458 28.23 -21.56 -33.77
CA HIS A 458 28.64 -20.95 -32.50
C HIS A 458 27.44 -20.67 -31.59
N ARG A 459 26.32 -20.16 -32.13
CA ARG A 459 25.08 -19.98 -31.37
C ARG A 459 24.57 -21.30 -30.80
N GLN A 460 24.52 -22.36 -31.61
CA GLN A 460 24.12 -23.70 -31.17
C GLN A 460 25.03 -24.22 -30.05
N PHE A 461 26.34 -24.02 -30.16
CA PHE A 461 27.30 -24.37 -29.10
C PHE A 461 27.03 -23.59 -27.80
N GLN A 462 26.79 -22.28 -27.89
CA GLN A 462 26.44 -21.46 -26.71
C GLN A 462 25.16 -21.93 -26.04
N VAL A 463 24.13 -22.29 -26.81
CA VAL A 463 22.87 -22.83 -26.27
C VAL A 463 23.13 -24.13 -25.52
N ARG A 464 23.83 -25.10 -26.13
CA ARG A 464 24.16 -26.39 -25.47
C ARG A 464 24.96 -26.17 -24.18
N SER A 465 25.99 -25.33 -24.24
CA SER A 465 26.85 -25.01 -23.09
C SER A 465 26.05 -24.39 -21.94
N GLN A 466 25.27 -23.34 -22.20
CA GLN A 466 24.47 -22.67 -21.18
C GLN A 466 23.37 -23.58 -20.61
N LEU A 467 22.75 -24.41 -21.44
CA LEU A 467 21.73 -25.36 -21.00
C LEU A 467 22.35 -26.43 -20.09
N ARG A 468 23.51 -26.97 -20.46
CA ARG A 468 24.25 -27.93 -19.62
C ARG A 468 24.60 -27.31 -18.27
N THR A 469 25.10 -26.07 -18.23
CA THR A 469 25.38 -25.37 -16.98
C THR A 469 24.11 -25.17 -16.14
N ALA A 470 23.03 -24.71 -16.75
CA ALA A 470 21.75 -24.48 -16.06
C ALA A 470 21.19 -25.78 -15.46
N VAL A 471 21.27 -26.89 -16.21
CA VAL A 471 20.84 -28.21 -15.76
C VAL A 471 21.73 -28.70 -14.62
N MET A 472 23.05 -28.63 -14.75
CA MET A 472 23.97 -29.08 -13.69
C MET A 472 23.81 -28.30 -12.38
N VAL A 473 23.56 -26.98 -12.45
CA VAL A 473 23.49 -26.11 -11.27
C VAL A 473 22.13 -26.15 -10.58
N ASP A 474 21.02 -26.20 -11.34
CA ASP A 474 19.68 -25.92 -10.79
C ASP A 474 18.74 -27.14 -10.87
N TRP A 475 18.95 -28.07 -11.80
CA TRP A 475 18.13 -29.29 -11.94
C TRP A 475 18.39 -30.29 -10.82
N ALA A 476 19.64 -30.43 -10.39
CA ALA A 476 20.03 -31.24 -9.23
C ALA A 476 19.34 -30.77 -7.92
N ARG A 477 18.98 -29.48 -7.85
CA ARG A 477 18.37 -28.86 -6.66
C ARG A 477 16.83 -28.90 -6.66
N LYS A 478 16.20 -28.88 -7.85
CA LYS A 478 14.74 -28.75 -8.00
C LYS A 478 14.02 -30.02 -8.49
N VAL A 479 14.73 -31.00 -9.07
CA VAL A 479 14.11 -32.17 -9.74
C VAL A 479 14.46 -33.52 -9.09
N MET A 480 15.17 -33.55 -7.96
CA MET A 480 15.18 -34.77 -7.13
C MET A 480 13.82 -34.97 -6.45
N LEU A 481 12.98 -35.80 -7.10
CA LEU A 481 12.40 -36.98 -6.44
C LEU A 481 11.65 -37.95 -7.38
N LEU A 482 11.45 -37.70 -8.68
CA LEU A 482 10.65 -38.65 -9.50
C LEU A 482 11.09 -38.93 -10.96
N ALA A 483 12.17 -38.33 -11.50
CA ALA A 483 12.46 -38.43 -12.94
C ALA A 483 13.84 -39.01 -13.32
N LEU A 484 14.49 -39.77 -12.44
CA LEU A 484 15.72 -40.50 -12.81
C LEU A 484 15.43 -41.82 -13.56
N ALA A 485 14.17 -42.19 -13.77
CA ALA A 485 13.79 -43.45 -14.43
C ALA A 485 13.31 -43.32 -15.89
N THR A 486 13.17 -42.11 -16.47
CA THR A 486 12.50 -41.94 -17.78
C THR A 486 13.24 -41.08 -18.81
N LEU A 487 14.49 -40.69 -18.58
CA LEU A 487 15.29 -40.02 -19.61
C LEU A 487 16.24 -41.03 -20.28
N PRO A 488 16.10 -41.31 -21.60
CA PRO A 488 17.02 -42.18 -22.30
C PRO A 488 18.42 -41.57 -22.32
N ASN A 489 19.43 -42.39 -21.98
CA ASN A 489 20.87 -42.09 -22.02
C ASN A 489 21.37 -41.44 -23.34
N ARG A 490 20.58 -41.49 -24.43
CA ARG A 490 20.87 -40.86 -25.72
C ARG A 490 20.72 -39.33 -25.71
N ALA A 491 19.80 -38.76 -24.93
CA ALA A 491 19.61 -37.31 -24.86
C ALA A 491 20.82 -36.60 -24.23
N TRP A 492 21.48 -37.26 -23.27
CA TRP A 492 22.68 -36.75 -22.60
C TRP A 492 23.94 -36.74 -23.46
N ARG A 493 24.06 -37.64 -24.43
CA ARG A 493 25.23 -37.70 -25.34
C ARG A 493 25.14 -36.74 -26.53
N ALA A 494 23.95 -36.18 -26.78
CA ALA A 494 23.70 -35.23 -27.87
C ALA A 494 23.78 -33.75 -27.44
N LEU A 495 23.84 -33.50 -26.12
CA LEU A 495 24.12 -32.22 -25.47
C LEU A 495 25.61 -32.08 -25.16
#